data_AF-A0A2S7UWS4-F1
#
_entry.id   AF-A0A2S7UWS4-F1
#
_cell.length_a   1.000
_cell.length_b   1.000
_cell.length_c   1.000
_cell.angle_alpha   90.00
_cell.angle_beta   90.00
_cell.angle_gamma   90.00
#
_symmetry.space_group_name_H-M   'P 1'
#
loop_
_entity.id
_entity.type
_entity.pdbx_description
1 polymer ?
#
loop_
_entity_poly.entity_id
_entity_poly.type
_entity_poly.pdbx_seq_one_letter_code
_entity_poly.pdbx_strand_id
1 'polypeptide(L)'
;MRHIIIILTFISLAGCAAALVPYTSDPKQKISDAYWLFDQNQRALPAQKLILEAIEIYKKNNDKSGLAQAYVAYAVFLRSYAVNRYSEHYEETGFNSGNITFKDRFDASIEYLEKSSAIYEEKQEYDNLTNTYLHMGFTYLANNNIPKVCDMYMKSLDMNKLFMDKNPDAKLNLGGFKSYKDYINNEMQQAKCPA
;
A
#
# COMPACT_ATOMS: atom_id res chain seq x y z
N MET A 1 -25.87 54.69 -25.68
CA MET A 1 -26.16 53.31 -25.24
C MET A 1 -24.89 52.76 -24.61
N ARG A 2 -24.90 52.54 -23.28
CA ARG A 2 -23.72 52.15 -22.50
C ARG A 2 -23.64 50.63 -22.45
N HIS A 3 -22.74 50.03 -23.21
CA HIS A 3 -22.52 48.58 -23.19
C HIS A 3 -21.83 48.19 -21.87
N ILE A 4 -22.56 47.53 -20.98
CA ILE A 4 -22.01 46.93 -19.76
C ILE A 4 -21.54 45.53 -20.15
N ILE A 5 -20.23 45.34 -20.23
CA ILE A 5 -19.61 44.03 -20.42
C ILE A 5 -19.49 43.40 -19.03
N ILE A 6 -20.33 42.41 -18.74
CA ILE A 6 -20.24 41.60 -17.52
C ILE A 6 -19.22 40.49 -17.81
N ILE A 7 -18.00 40.65 -17.32
CA ILE A 7 -16.98 39.60 -17.34
C ILE A 7 -17.34 38.61 -16.22
N LEU A 8 -18.02 37.52 -16.58
CA LEU A 8 -18.19 36.37 -15.68
C LEU A 8 -16.83 35.64 -15.60
N THR A 9 -16.00 36.03 -14.64
CA THR A 9 -14.81 35.25 -14.27
C THR A 9 -15.27 33.92 -13.68
N PHE A 10 -15.25 32.87 -14.49
CA PHE A 10 -15.27 31.48 -14.02
C PHE A 10 -14.00 31.26 -13.22
N ILE A 11 -14.07 31.42 -11.89
CA ILE A 11 -13.01 30.98 -10.99
C ILE A 11 -13.05 29.45 -11.06
N SER A 12 -12.12 28.86 -11.81
CA SER A 12 -11.85 27.44 -11.69
C SER A 12 -11.41 27.19 -10.25
N LEU A 13 -12.27 26.51 -9.48
CA LEU A 13 -11.88 25.89 -8.22
C LEU A 13 -10.84 24.82 -8.56
N ALA A 14 -9.58 25.23 -8.68
CA ALA A 14 -8.46 24.32 -8.57
C ALA A 14 -8.61 23.65 -7.20
N GLY A 15 -9.09 22.40 -7.22
CA GLY A 15 -9.42 21.67 -5.99
C GLY A 15 -8.21 21.68 -5.07
N CYS A 16 -8.34 22.33 -3.91
CA CYS A 16 -7.31 22.32 -2.90
C CYS A 16 -6.95 20.86 -2.59
N ALA A 17 -5.67 20.51 -2.57
CA ALA A 17 -5.22 19.14 -2.28
C ALA A 17 -5.75 18.61 -0.93
N ALA A 18 -6.15 19.52 -0.02
CA ALA A 18 -6.76 19.25 1.28
C ALA A 18 -8.30 19.12 1.28
N ALA A 19 -8.99 19.48 0.20
CA ALA A 19 -10.45 19.36 0.14
C ALA A 19 -10.86 17.88 0.25
N LEU A 20 -11.87 17.58 1.07
CA LEU A 20 -12.40 16.21 1.25
C LEU A 20 -11.37 15.17 1.72
N VAL A 21 -10.34 15.59 2.47
CA VAL A 21 -9.48 14.65 3.22
C VAL A 21 -10.12 14.46 4.61
N PRO A 22 -10.52 13.24 5.00
CA PRO A 22 -11.07 13.00 6.33
C PRO A 22 -10.05 13.40 7.42
N TYR A 23 -10.53 14.07 8.47
CA TYR A 23 -9.70 14.41 9.63
C TYR A 23 -9.96 13.42 10.77
N THR A 24 -8.89 12.83 11.29
CA THR A 24 -8.93 11.90 12.42
C THR A 24 -7.58 11.90 13.15
N SER A 25 -7.59 11.65 14.46
CA SER A 25 -6.39 11.39 15.26
C SER A 25 -6.07 9.90 15.38
N ASP A 26 -6.99 9.01 15.02
CA ASP A 26 -6.79 7.56 15.06
C ASP A 26 -5.88 7.12 13.89
N PRO A 27 -4.67 6.60 14.16
CA PRO A 27 -3.75 6.18 13.12
C PRO A 27 -4.30 5.02 12.27
N LYS A 28 -5.19 4.17 12.82
CA LYS A 28 -5.81 3.09 12.05
C LYS A 28 -6.77 3.65 11.00
N GLN A 29 -7.59 4.62 11.39
CA GLN A 29 -8.49 5.30 10.47
C GLN A 29 -7.70 6.07 9.40
N LYS A 30 -6.57 6.71 9.75
CA LYS A 30 -5.68 7.35 8.76
C LYS A 30 -5.21 6.37 7.68
N ILE A 31 -4.83 5.16 8.05
CA ILE A 31 -4.44 4.11 7.08
C ILE A 31 -5.63 3.73 6.18
N SER A 32 -6.81 3.52 6.75
CA SER A 32 -8.03 3.24 5.98
C SER A 32 -8.36 4.35 4.98
N ASP A 33 -8.29 5.61 5.44
CA ASP A 33 -8.56 6.78 4.61
C ASP A 33 -7.50 6.93 3.51
N ALA A 34 -6.24 6.61 3.80
CA ALA A 34 -5.17 6.59 2.80
C ALA A 34 -5.46 5.59 1.68
N TYR A 35 -5.81 4.33 2.01
CA TYR A 35 -6.21 3.35 0.99
C TYR A 35 -7.38 3.84 0.15
N TRP A 36 -8.43 4.41 0.78
CA TRP A 36 -9.54 5.01 0.04
C TRP A 36 -9.06 6.14 -0.90
N LEU A 37 -8.13 6.98 -0.46
CA LEU A 37 -7.59 8.07 -1.26
C LEU A 37 -6.77 7.57 -2.46
N PHE A 38 -5.81 6.66 -2.27
CA PHE A 38 -4.91 6.26 -3.36
C PHE A 38 -5.46 5.13 -4.24
N ASP A 39 -6.23 4.18 -3.71
CA ASP A 39 -6.77 3.09 -4.54
C ASP A 39 -8.06 3.49 -5.26
N GLN A 40 -8.97 4.20 -4.59
CA GLN A 40 -10.29 4.51 -5.15
C GLN A 40 -10.35 5.89 -5.81
N ASN A 41 -9.60 6.87 -5.29
CA ASN A 41 -9.71 8.26 -5.74
C ASN A 41 -8.44 8.77 -6.44
N GLN A 42 -7.38 7.97 -6.53
CA GLN A 42 -6.12 8.30 -7.19
C GLN A 42 -5.45 9.58 -6.61
N ARG A 43 -5.67 9.86 -5.33
CA ARG A 43 -5.15 11.04 -4.62
C ARG A 43 -3.89 10.70 -3.85
N ALA A 44 -2.74 10.70 -4.53
CA ALA A 44 -1.49 10.22 -3.97
C ALA A 44 -0.95 11.08 -2.81
N LEU A 45 -0.93 12.41 -2.97
CA LEU A 45 -0.35 13.33 -1.98
C LEU A 45 -1.02 13.28 -0.60
N PRO A 46 -2.36 13.41 -0.48
CA PRO A 46 -2.99 13.32 0.84
C PRO A 46 -2.91 11.91 1.43
N ALA A 47 -2.90 10.86 0.60
CA ALA A 47 -2.69 9.49 1.06
C ALA A 47 -1.31 9.32 1.72
N GLN A 48 -0.24 9.75 1.03
CA GLN A 48 1.11 9.70 1.60
C GLN A 48 1.19 10.41 2.94
N LYS A 49 0.61 11.62 3.02
CA LYS A 49 0.58 12.39 4.26
C LYS A 49 -0.05 11.60 5.40
N LEU A 50 -1.23 11.02 5.20
CA LEU A 50 -1.93 10.24 6.23
C LEU A 50 -1.14 9.00 6.67
N ILE A 51 -0.48 8.32 5.73
CA ILE A 51 0.36 7.15 6.04
C ILE A 51 1.55 7.55 6.91
N LEU A 52 2.28 8.61 6.54
CA LEU A 52 3.43 9.09 7.31
C LEU A 52 3.02 9.57 8.71
N GLU A 53 1.89 10.26 8.83
CA GLU A 53 1.32 10.64 10.14
C GLU A 53 1.00 9.39 10.99
N ALA A 54 0.39 8.36 10.40
CA ALA A 54 0.08 7.12 11.12
C ALA A 54 1.35 6.39 11.60
N ILE A 55 2.40 6.33 10.76
CA ILE A 55 3.70 5.76 11.13
C ILE A 55 4.26 6.46 12.38
N GLU A 56 4.25 7.79 12.41
CA GLU A 56 4.80 8.56 13.53
C GLU A 56 3.97 8.38 14.81
N ILE A 57 2.64 8.30 14.70
CA ILE A 57 1.77 8.02 15.86
C ILE A 57 2.04 6.62 16.42
N TYR A 58 2.13 5.59 15.57
CA TYR A 58 2.38 4.22 16.02
C TYR A 58 3.77 4.07 16.66
N LYS A 59 4.80 4.71 16.09
CA LYS A 59 6.14 4.79 16.72
C LYS A 59 6.08 5.43 18.10
N LYS A 60 5.45 6.61 18.21
CA LYS A 60 5.31 7.34 19.48
C LYS A 60 4.60 6.52 20.56
N ASN A 61 3.61 5.73 20.16
CA ASN A 61 2.83 4.89 21.06
C ASN A 61 3.47 3.52 21.34
N ASN A 62 4.62 3.20 20.73
CA ASN A 62 5.24 1.86 20.76
C ASN A 62 4.27 0.74 20.31
N ASP A 63 3.32 1.05 19.43
CA ASP A 63 2.43 0.05 18.84
C ASP A 63 3.11 -0.61 17.65
N LYS A 64 3.75 -1.75 17.91
CA LYS A 64 4.50 -2.50 16.89
C LYS A 64 3.61 -2.99 15.75
N SER A 65 2.44 -3.56 16.04
CA SER A 65 1.57 -4.13 14.99
C SER A 65 0.97 -3.03 14.13
N GLY A 66 0.53 -1.93 14.75
CA GLY A 66 0.07 -0.75 14.02
C GLY A 66 1.16 -0.16 13.14
N LEU A 67 2.40 -0.09 13.64
CA LEU A 67 3.55 0.37 12.86
C LEU A 67 3.84 -0.53 11.65
N ALA A 68 3.81 -1.85 11.84
CA ALA A 68 3.97 -2.82 10.74
C ALA A 68 2.86 -2.65 9.69
N GLN A 69 1.60 -2.48 10.13
CA GLN A 69 0.48 -2.20 9.22
C GLN A 69 0.71 -0.92 8.41
N ALA A 70 1.19 0.14 9.05
CA ALA A 70 1.47 1.40 8.38
C ALA A 70 2.64 1.28 7.38
N TYR A 71 3.65 0.45 7.68
CA TYR A 71 4.72 0.13 6.74
C TYR A 71 4.19 -0.63 5.52
N VAL A 72 3.31 -1.62 5.69
CA VAL A 72 2.63 -2.28 4.56
C VAL A 72 1.87 -1.25 3.72
N ALA A 73 1.09 -0.37 4.34
CA ALA A 73 0.34 0.67 3.63
C ALA A 73 1.27 1.58 2.81
N TYR A 74 2.41 1.98 3.37
CA TYR A 74 3.36 2.82 2.65
C TYR A 74 4.01 2.10 1.48
N ALA A 75 4.39 0.83 1.65
CA ALA A 75 4.92 0.00 0.58
C ALA A 75 3.92 -0.16 -0.57
N VAL A 76 2.67 -0.51 -0.26
CA VAL A 76 1.61 -0.63 -1.26
C VAL A 76 1.38 0.71 -1.98
N PHE A 77 1.37 1.82 -1.24
CA PHE A 77 1.26 3.16 -1.80
C PHE A 77 2.39 3.47 -2.80
N LEU A 78 3.65 3.16 -2.49
CA LEU A 78 4.82 3.45 -3.35
C LEU A 78 4.72 2.80 -4.73
N ARG A 79 4.05 1.64 -4.83
CA ARG A 79 3.80 0.95 -6.12
C ARG A 79 2.42 1.20 -6.71
N SER A 80 1.61 2.07 -6.10
CA SER A 80 0.21 2.27 -6.48
C SER A 80 0.05 2.98 -7.83
N TYR A 81 -1.11 2.77 -8.46
CA TYR A 81 -1.47 3.50 -9.68
C TYR A 81 -1.57 5.02 -9.44
N ALA A 82 -1.99 5.44 -8.25
CA ALA A 82 -2.02 6.86 -7.88
C ALA A 82 -0.63 7.50 -7.96
N VAL A 83 0.42 6.80 -7.50
CA VAL A 83 1.81 7.28 -7.63
C VAL A 83 2.21 7.40 -9.09
N ASN A 84 1.85 6.43 -9.95
CA ASN A 84 2.13 6.53 -11.38
C ASN A 84 1.41 7.72 -12.04
N ARG A 85 0.21 8.09 -11.59
CA ARG A 85 -0.50 9.28 -12.08
C ARG A 85 0.14 10.60 -11.68
N TYR A 86 0.96 10.59 -10.63
CA TYR A 86 1.69 11.73 -10.09
C TYR A 86 3.21 11.58 -10.34
N SER A 87 3.61 10.85 -11.39
CA SER A 87 5.02 10.55 -11.64
C SER A 87 5.87 11.80 -11.78
N GLU A 88 5.42 12.81 -12.54
CA GLU A 88 6.12 14.10 -12.72
C GLU A 88 6.45 14.73 -11.36
N HIS A 89 5.46 14.82 -10.46
CA HIS A 89 5.65 15.35 -9.12
C HIS A 89 6.67 14.54 -8.31
N TYR A 90 6.56 13.22 -8.31
CA TYR A 90 7.45 12.37 -7.51
C TYR A 90 8.84 12.18 -8.12
N GLU A 91 9.00 12.36 -9.42
CA GLU A 91 10.30 12.43 -10.10
C GLU A 91 11.07 13.67 -9.65
N GLU A 92 10.38 14.80 -9.46
CA GLU A 92 10.97 16.05 -8.98
C GLU A 92 11.23 16.04 -7.47
N THR A 93 10.26 15.58 -6.68
CA THR A 93 10.25 15.77 -5.22
C THR A 93 10.69 14.56 -4.42
N GLY A 94 10.64 13.37 -5.02
CA GLY A 94 10.76 12.11 -4.31
C GLY A 94 9.65 11.90 -3.27
N PHE A 95 9.83 10.90 -2.41
CA PHE A 95 8.90 10.58 -1.33
C PHE A 95 9.52 10.86 0.03
N ASN A 96 8.68 11.10 1.04
CA ASN A 96 9.10 11.33 2.42
C ASN A 96 10.18 12.41 2.49
N SER A 97 9.85 13.60 1.99
CA SER A 97 10.77 14.74 1.92
C SER A 97 12.05 14.48 1.10
N GLY A 98 11.93 13.72 0.00
CA GLY A 98 13.05 13.42 -0.90
C GLY A 98 13.98 12.29 -0.45
N ASN A 99 13.68 11.60 0.64
CA ASN A 99 14.48 10.48 1.14
C ASN A 99 14.46 9.25 0.21
N ILE A 100 13.43 9.11 -0.62
CA ILE A 100 13.27 8.01 -1.59
C ILE A 100 13.03 8.64 -2.96
N THR A 101 13.83 8.28 -3.96
CA THR A 101 13.62 8.77 -5.33
C THR A 101 12.47 8.03 -6.00
N PHE A 102 11.90 8.59 -7.08
CA PHE A 102 10.89 7.87 -7.87
C PHE A 102 11.39 6.53 -8.40
N LYS A 103 12.66 6.46 -8.79
CA LYS A 103 13.29 5.25 -9.33
C LYS A 103 13.44 4.16 -8.28
N ASP A 104 13.76 4.53 -7.03
CA ASP A 104 14.05 3.59 -5.95
C ASP A 104 12.78 3.12 -5.20
N ARG A 105 11.60 3.59 -5.61
CA ARG A 105 10.34 3.35 -4.89
C ARG A 105 9.98 1.88 -4.72
N PHE A 106 10.36 1.01 -5.65
CA PHE A 106 10.10 -0.43 -5.54
C PHE A 106 11.03 -1.09 -4.52
N ASP A 107 12.30 -0.69 -4.49
CA ASP A 107 13.25 -1.19 -3.48
C ASP A 107 12.87 -0.67 -2.09
N ALA A 108 12.45 0.60 -1.98
CA ALA A 108 11.90 1.15 -0.74
C ALA A 108 10.62 0.42 -0.31
N SER A 109 9.73 0.08 -1.24
CA SER A 109 8.53 -0.74 -0.93
C SER A 109 8.93 -2.09 -0.32
N ILE A 110 9.94 -2.77 -0.87
CA ILE A 110 10.49 -4.00 -0.28
C ILE A 110 11.04 -3.74 1.12
N GLU A 111 11.84 -2.69 1.33
CA GLU A 111 12.42 -2.38 2.65
C GLU A 111 11.34 -2.18 3.73
N TYR A 112 10.25 -1.46 3.41
CA TYR A 112 9.13 -1.29 4.34
C TYR A 112 8.38 -2.60 4.60
N LEU A 113 8.21 -3.46 3.58
CA LEU A 113 7.63 -4.79 3.77
C LEU A 113 8.52 -5.67 4.63
N GLU A 114 9.84 -5.60 4.50
CA GLU A 114 10.81 -6.34 5.34
C GLU A 114 10.77 -5.87 6.80
N LYS A 115 10.68 -4.55 7.03
CA LYS A 115 10.44 -4.00 8.38
C LYS A 115 9.14 -4.51 8.98
N SER A 116 8.08 -4.56 8.18
CA SER A 116 6.78 -5.09 8.61
C SER A 116 6.85 -6.59 8.92
N SER A 117 7.46 -7.39 8.04
CA SER A 117 7.53 -8.83 8.22
C SER A 117 8.33 -9.20 9.48
N ALA A 118 9.44 -8.51 9.74
CA ALA A 118 10.22 -8.75 10.96
C ALA A 118 9.39 -8.56 12.24
N ILE A 119 8.53 -7.53 12.28
CA ILE A 119 7.63 -7.29 13.41
C ILE A 119 6.57 -8.38 13.50
N TYR A 120 5.90 -8.73 12.39
CA TYR A 120 4.86 -9.74 12.40
C TYR A 120 5.39 -11.15 12.68
N GLU A 121 6.65 -11.44 12.31
CA GLU A 121 7.37 -12.67 12.70
C GLU A 121 7.61 -12.73 14.20
N GLU A 122 8.14 -11.65 14.81
CA GLU A 122 8.33 -11.55 16.28
C GLU A 122 7.02 -11.82 17.02
N LYS A 123 5.90 -11.33 16.47
CA LYS A 123 4.57 -11.41 17.07
C LYS A 123 3.76 -12.64 16.68
N GLN A 124 4.25 -13.45 15.74
CA GLN A 124 3.52 -14.61 15.17
C GLN A 124 2.15 -14.23 14.58
N GLU A 125 2.05 -13.07 13.93
CA GLU A 125 0.84 -12.61 13.24
C GLU A 125 0.80 -13.14 11.79
N TYR A 126 0.45 -14.43 11.65
CA TYR A 126 0.57 -15.16 10.38
C TYR A 126 -0.36 -14.67 9.26
N ASP A 127 -1.53 -14.12 9.59
CA ASP A 127 -2.43 -13.46 8.63
C ASP A 127 -1.77 -12.21 8.03
N ASN A 128 -1.17 -11.39 8.88
CA ASN A 128 -0.44 -10.20 8.46
C ASN A 128 0.84 -10.56 7.68
N LEU A 129 1.54 -11.62 8.05
CA LEU A 129 2.68 -12.14 7.28
C LEU A 129 2.27 -12.66 5.91
N THR A 130 1.14 -13.36 5.82
CA THR A 130 0.56 -13.80 4.54
C THR A 130 0.41 -12.59 3.60
N ASN A 131 -0.28 -11.53 4.05
CA ASN A 131 -0.48 -10.35 3.21
C ASN A 131 0.84 -9.60 2.90
N THR A 132 1.77 -9.56 3.86
CA THR A 132 3.07 -8.88 3.68
C THR A 132 3.88 -9.57 2.58
N TYR A 133 4.01 -10.90 2.62
CA TYR A 133 4.71 -11.66 1.60
C TYR A 133 4.01 -11.61 0.24
N LEU A 134 2.68 -11.63 0.20
CA LEU A 134 1.92 -11.40 -1.04
C LEU A 134 2.28 -10.04 -1.67
N HIS A 135 2.34 -8.98 -0.87
CA HIS A 135 2.73 -7.64 -1.33
C HIS A 135 4.20 -7.55 -1.76
N MET A 136 5.11 -8.33 -1.17
CA MET A 136 6.49 -8.42 -1.66
C MET A 136 6.51 -9.05 -3.07
N GLY A 137 5.73 -10.12 -3.28
CA GLY A 137 5.57 -10.74 -4.60
C GLY A 137 5.06 -9.75 -5.65
N PHE A 138 4.01 -8.97 -5.34
CA PHE A 138 3.52 -7.92 -6.23
C PHE A 138 4.54 -6.81 -6.49
N THR A 139 5.34 -6.45 -5.48
CA THR A 139 6.37 -5.42 -5.63
C THR A 139 7.49 -5.91 -6.56
N TYR A 140 7.95 -7.15 -6.38
CA TYR A 140 8.94 -7.74 -7.27
C TYR A 140 8.41 -7.92 -8.70
N LEU A 141 7.12 -8.26 -8.85
CA LEU A 141 6.49 -8.35 -10.17
C LEU A 141 6.47 -6.98 -10.85
N ALA A 142 6.08 -5.92 -10.13
CA ALA A 142 6.10 -4.55 -10.64
C ALA A 142 7.52 -4.07 -10.99
N ASN A 143 8.54 -4.59 -10.28
CA ASN A 143 9.95 -4.33 -10.55
C ASN A 143 10.60 -5.33 -11.53
N ASN A 144 9.81 -6.20 -12.20
CA ASN A 144 10.28 -7.24 -13.12
C ASN A 144 11.32 -8.24 -12.55
N ASN A 145 11.36 -8.43 -11.23
CA ASN A 145 12.26 -9.37 -10.56
C ASN A 145 11.59 -10.74 -10.36
N ILE A 146 11.34 -11.45 -11.46
CA ILE A 146 10.58 -12.70 -11.48
C ILE A 146 11.10 -13.77 -10.51
N PRO A 147 12.42 -14.03 -10.37
CA PRO A 147 12.91 -15.05 -9.44
C PRO A 147 12.40 -14.85 -8.00
N LYS A 148 12.36 -13.60 -7.53
CA LYS A 148 11.90 -13.29 -6.17
C LYS A 148 10.37 -13.32 -6.03
N VAL A 149 9.60 -13.17 -7.12
CA VAL A 149 8.12 -13.22 -7.06
C VAL A 149 7.66 -14.57 -6.54
N CYS A 150 8.20 -15.66 -7.10
CA CYS A 150 7.80 -17.02 -6.77
C CYS A 150 8.11 -17.36 -5.32
N ASP A 151 9.30 -16.98 -4.83
CA ASP A 151 9.71 -17.16 -3.44
C ASP A 151 8.73 -16.48 -2.47
N MET A 152 8.32 -15.26 -2.77
CA MET A 152 7.41 -14.51 -1.90
C MET A 152 6.00 -15.08 -1.91
N TYR A 153 5.50 -15.55 -3.05
CA TYR A 153 4.20 -16.23 -3.13
C TYR A 153 4.21 -17.57 -2.38
N MET A 154 5.30 -18.34 -2.43
CA MET A 154 5.44 -19.56 -1.63
C MET A 154 5.47 -19.26 -0.13
N LYS A 155 6.25 -18.26 0.30
CA LYS A 155 6.26 -17.82 1.71
C LYS A 155 4.86 -17.38 2.17
N SER A 156 4.15 -16.63 1.33
CA SER A 156 2.78 -16.21 1.59
C SER A 156 1.85 -17.41 1.82
N LEU A 157 1.94 -18.42 0.96
CA LEU A 157 1.16 -19.66 1.09
C LEU A 157 1.50 -20.42 2.38
N ASP A 158 2.77 -20.48 2.77
CA ASP A 158 3.18 -21.16 4.00
C ASP A 158 2.69 -20.43 5.26
N MET A 159 2.71 -19.09 5.27
CA MET A 159 2.13 -18.32 6.37
C MET A 159 0.61 -18.48 6.45
N ASN A 160 -0.07 -18.60 5.30
CA ASN A 160 -1.50 -18.88 5.28
C ASN A 160 -1.83 -20.25 5.89
N LYS A 161 -1.02 -21.29 5.62
CA LYS A 161 -1.19 -22.61 6.26
C LYS A 161 -1.08 -22.49 7.78
N LEU A 162 -0.04 -21.81 8.29
CA LEU A 162 0.13 -21.59 9.74
C LEU A 162 -1.04 -20.80 10.35
N PHE A 163 -1.55 -19.79 9.63
CA PHE A 163 -2.73 -19.05 10.06
C PHE A 163 -3.97 -19.96 10.15
N MET A 164 -4.25 -20.75 9.11
CA MET A 164 -5.42 -21.64 9.06
C MET A 164 -5.31 -22.79 10.08
N ASP A 165 -4.13 -23.33 10.33
CA ASP A 165 -3.89 -24.36 11.35
C ASP A 165 -4.24 -23.84 12.77
N LYS A 166 -3.98 -22.55 13.02
CA LYS A 166 -4.34 -21.88 14.29
C LYS A 166 -5.77 -21.36 14.32
N ASN A 167 -6.40 -21.20 13.15
CA ASN A 167 -7.73 -20.62 13.00
C ASN A 167 -8.56 -21.43 11.98
N PRO A 168 -8.91 -22.69 12.30
CA PRO A 168 -9.53 -23.61 11.33
C PRO A 168 -10.88 -23.13 10.80
N ASP A 169 -11.59 -22.29 11.57
CA ASP A 169 -12.90 -21.72 11.20
C ASP A 169 -12.80 -20.36 10.50
N ALA A 170 -11.58 -19.85 10.26
CA ALA A 170 -11.39 -18.56 9.58
C ALA A 170 -11.95 -18.60 8.16
N LYS A 171 -12.67 -17.53 7.79
CA LYS A 171 -13.22 -17.37 6.44
C LYS A 171 -12.43 -16.30 5.71
N LEU A 172 -11.80 -16.71 4.61
CA LEU A 172 -11.03 -15.82 3.76
C LEU A 172 -11.93 -15.22 2.67
N ASN A 173 -11.80 -13.92 2.42
CA ASN A 173 -12.37 -13.31 1.22
C ASN A 173 -11.35 -13.42 0.09
N LEU A 174 -11.63 -14.30 -0.87
CA LEU A 174 -10.70 -14.66 -1.93
C LEU A 174 -11.20 -14.24 -3.33
N GLY A 175 -12.12 -13.28 -3.44
CA GLY A 175 -12.52 -12.74 -4.75
C GLY A 175 -13.01 -13.77 -5.77
N GLY A 176 -13.58 -14.89 -5.31
CA GLY A 176 -14.09 -15.99 -6.17
C GLY A 176 -13.17 -17.21 -6.28
N PHE A 177 -11.94 -17.17 -5.75
CA PHE A 177 -11.09 -18.36 -5.66
C PHE A 177 -11.61 -19.32 -4.56
N LYS A 178 -11.50 -20.63 -4.82
CA LYS A 178 -12.00 -21.67 -3.90
C LYS A 178 -11.15 -21.79 -2.63
N SER A 179 -9.84 -21.54 -2.74
CA SER A 179 -8.91 -21.57 -1.63
C SER A 179 -7.77 -20.56 -1.84
N TYR A 180 -7.07 -20.20 -0.76
CA TYR A 180 -5.92 -19.31 -0.85
C TYR A 180 -4.79 -19.92 -1.71
N LYS A 181 -4.66 -21.25 -1.67
CA LYS A 181 -3.74 -21.98 -2.54
C LYS A 181 -4.10 -21.81 -4.02
N ASP A 182 -5.38 -21.88 -4.38
CA ASP A 182 -5.81 -21.68 -5.78
C ASP A 182 -5.54 -20.25 -6.24
N TYR A 183 -5.73 -19.28 -5.34
CA TYR A 183 -5.37 -17.89 -5.57
C TYR A 183 -3.86 -17.73 -5.85
N ILE A 184 -3.00 -18.22 -4.96
CA ILE A 184 -1.54 -18.17 -5.13
C ILE A 184 -1.08 -18.91 -6.38
N ASN A 185 -1.65 -20.09 -6.68
CA ASN A 185 -1.30 -20.83 -7.89
C ASN A 185 -1.60 -20.03 -9.17
N ASN A 186 -2.74 -19.33 -9.20
CA ASN A 186 -3.07 -18.43 -10.30
C ASN A 186 -2.06 -17.26 -10.38
N GLU A 187 -1.71 -16.62 -9.26
CA GLU A 187 -0.71 -15.54 -9.23
C GLU A 187 0.68 -16.03 -9.71
N MET A 188 1.11 -17.21 -9.28
CA MET A 188 2.34 -17.86 -9.74
C MET A 188 2.31 -18.18 -11.23
N GLN A 189 1.17 -18.65 -11.76
CA GLN A 189 1.01 -18.90 -13.20
C GLN A 189 1.12 -17.60 -14.01
N GLN A 190 0.47 -16.53 -13.55
CA GLN A 190 0.54 -15.22 -14.20
C GLN A 190 1.97 -14.64 -14.17
N ALA A 191 2.70 -14.86 -13.08
CA ALA A 191 4.10 -14.50 -12.93
C ALA A 191 5.07 -15.43 -13.70
N LYS A 192 4.57 -16.50 -14.34
CA LYS A 192 5.34 -17.53 -15.05
C LYS A 192 6.38 -18.21 -14.15
N CYS A 193 6.00 -18.46 -12.90
CA CYS A 193 6.82 -19.27 -11.99
C CYS A 193 7.01 -20.69 -12.56
N PRO A 194 8.19 -21.29 -12.37
CA PRO A 194 8.39 -22.69 -12.72
C PRO A 194 7.45 -23.59 -11.91
N ALA A 195 6.99 -24.66 -12.54
CA ALA A 195 6.13 -25.69 -11.93
C ALA A 195 6.93 -26.65 -11.05
#